data_AF-A0A370HEQ8-F1
#
_entry.id   AF-A0A370HEQ8-F1
#
_cell.length_a   1.000
_cell.length_b   1.000
_cell.length_c   1.000
_cell.angle_alpha   90.00
_cell.angle_beta   90.00
_cell.angle_gamma   90.00
#
_symmetry.space_group_name_H-M   'P 1'
#
loop_
_entity.id
_entity.type
_entity.pdbx_description
1 polymer ?
#
loop_
_entity_poly.entity_id
_entity_poly.type
_entity_poly.pdbx_seq_one_letter_code
_entity_poly.pdbx_strand_id
1 'polypeptide(L)'
;MTTNTRSRWVAVVIAVVAGIGLIDAATGRTWDLVAVFGVIVVLGSVSAASHWAGRPSITLRRDLARWLAIRAADSGEAADRIADRAVAAYRAGLTDDREPL
;
A
#
# COMPACT_ATOMS: atom_id res chain seq x y z
N MET A 1 -9.68 6.07 9.18
CA MET A 1 -9.37 5.94 7.74
C MET A 1 -8.78 7.27 7.22
N THR A 2 -7.56 7.62 7.67
CA THR A 2 -6.91 8.92 7.36
C THR A 2 -5.41 8.78 7.08
N THR A 3 -4.86 7.56 7.23
CA THR A 3 -3.42 7.29 7.18
C THR A 3 -2.85 7.41 5.75
N ASN A 4 -3.65 7.18 4.72
CA ASN A 4 -3.18 7.04 3.33
C ASN A 4 -2.92 8.39 2.62
N THR A 5 -3.66 9.45 2.97
CA THR A 5 -3.45 10.77 2.37
C THR A 5 -2.20 11.44 2.94
N ARG A 6 -1.99 11.29 4.25
CA ARG A 6 -0.87 11.91 4.97
C ARG A 6 0.47 11.31 4.55
N SER A 7 0.54 9.99 4.36
CA SER A 7 1.73 9.29 3.84
C SER A 7 2.07 9.70 2.40
N ARG A 8 1.07 9.88 1.53
CA ARG A 8 1.28 10.37 0.16
C ARG A 8 1.86 11.78 0.14
N TRP A 9 1.34 12.68 0.97
CA TRP A 9 1.89 14.05 1.09
C TRP A 9 3.31 14.07 1.62
N VAL A 10 3.63 13.24 2.62
CA VAL A 10 5.00 13.10 3.14
C VAL A 10 5.95 12.62 2.06
N ALA A 11 5.55 11.62 1.25
CA ALA A 11 6.37 11.15 0.13
C ALA A 11 6.62 12.24 -0.93
N VAL A 12 5.62 13.06 -1.25
CA VAL A 12 5.75 14.18 -2.19
C VAL A 12 6.70 15.24 -1.64
N VAL A 13 6.59 15.61 -0.36
CA VAL A 13 7.47 16.58 0.29
C VAL A 13 8.92 16.07 0.32
N ILE A 14 9.13 14.79 0.64
CA ILE A 14 10.46 14.17 0.61
C ILE A 14 11.05 14.23 -0.80
N ALA A 15 10.27 13.90 -1.84
CA ALA A 15 10.73 13.95 -3.23
C ALA A 15 11.10 15.37 -3.67
N VAL A 16 10.32 16.39 -3.29
CA VAL A 16 10.60 17.80 -3.62
C VAL A 16 11.86 18.29 -2.89
N VAL A 17 11.97 18.05 -1.57
CA VAL A 17 13.14 18.47 -0.78
C VAL A 17 14.41 17.79 -1.28
N ALA A 18 14.35 16.48 -1.56
CA ALA A 18 15.50 15.75 -2.07
C ALA A 18 15.87 16.14 -3.51
N GLY A 19 14.89 16.50 -4.35
CA GLY A 19 15.14 17.07 -5.68
C GLY A 19 15.81 18.45 -5.63
N ILE A 20 15.39 19.33 -4.72
CA ILE A 20 16.03 20.64 -4.50
C ILE A 20 17.47 20.44 -4.01
N GLY A 21 17.68 19.53 -3.04
CA GLY A 21 19.02 19.21 -2.53
C GLY A 21 19.95 18.61 -3.60
N LEU A 22 19.42 17.82 -4.54
CA LEU A 22 20.17 17.27 -5.65
C LEU A 22 20.63 18.35 -6.64
N ILE A 23 19.75 19.31 -6.97
CA ILE A 23 20.07 20.44 -7.86
C ILE A 23 21.08 21.39 -7.20
N ASP A 24 20.89 21.68 -5.91
CA ASP A 24 21.78 22.55 -5.14
C ASP A 24 23.18 21.94 -5.01
N ALA A 25 23.28 20.66 -4.65
CA ALA A 25 24.56 19.97 -4.50
C ALA A 25 25.30 19.73 -5.84
N ALA A 26 24.56 19.54 -6.94
CA ALA A 26 25.15 19.49 -8.28
C ALA A 26 25.74 20.84 -8.70
N THR A 27 25.12 21.94 -8.30
CA THR A 27 25.58 23.30 -8.60
C THR A 27 26.74 23.72 -7.68
N GLY A 28 26.72 23.29 -6.41
CA GLY A 28 27.75 23.54 -5.39
C GLY A 28 28.99 22.65 -5.46
N ARG A 29 28.99 21.62 -6.33
CA ARG A 29 30.10 20.66 -6.53
C ARG A 29 30.42 19.82 -5.27
N THR A 30 29.48 19.73 -4.33
CA THR A 30 29.54 18.97 -3.08
C THR A 30 28.89 17.60 -3.26
N TRP A 31 29.68 16.67 -3.81
CA TRP A 31 29.23 15.33 -4.22
C TRP A 31 28.68 14.44 -3.09
N ASP A 32 29.09 14.69 -1.84
CA ASP A 32 28.60 13.92 -0.68
C ASP A 32 27.10 14.15 -0.41
N LEU A 33 26.64 15.40 -0.59
CA LEU A 33 25.22 15.76 -0.47
C LEU A 33 24.39 15.21 -1.64
N VAL A 34 24.96 15.19 -2.86
CA VAL A 34 24.32 14.57 -4.04
C VAL A 34 24.02 13.10 -3.76
N ALA A 35 24.97 12.37 -3.17
CA ALA A 35 24.81 10.94 -2.87
C ALA A 35 23.70 10.70 -1.84
N VAL A 36 23.68 11.46 -0.73
CA VAL A 36 22.68 11.30 0.32
C VAL A 36 21.27 11.63 -0.19
N PHE A 37 21.10 12.76 -0.88
CA PHE A 37 19.79 13.12 -1.44
C PHE A 37 19.35 12.15 -2.54
N GLY A 38 20.28 11.67 -3.38
CA GLY A 38 20.00 10.64 -4.38
C GLY A 38 19.46 9.34 -3.76
N VAL A 39 20.08 8.86 -2.69
CA VAL A 39 19.61 7.66 -1.96
C VAL A 39 18.20 7.87 -1.41
N ILE A 40 17.91 9.06 -0.85
CA ILE A 40 16.58 9.39 -0.32
C ILE A 40 15.53 9.41 -1.44
N VAL A 41 15.82 10.00 -2.60
CA VAL A 41 14.91 9.99 -3.76
C VAL A 41 14.64 8.55 -4.23
N VAL A 42 15.69 7.73 -4.33
CA VAL A 42 15.55 6.34 -4.78
C VAL A 42 14.71 5.54 -3.79
N LEU A 43 15.01 5.60 -2.49
CA LEU A 43 14.22 4.92 -1.46
C LEU A 43 12.76 5.41 -1.44
N GLY A 44 12.56 6.72 -1.54
CA GLY A 44 11.22 7.32 -1.58
C GLY A 44 10.42 6.87 -2.80
N SER A 45 11.06 6.82 -3.97
CA SER A 45 10.44 6.37 -5.21
C SER A 45 10.13 4.87 -5.19
N VAL A 46 11.05 4.04 -4.69
CA VAL A 46 10.84 2.59 -4.53
C VAL A 46 9.70 2.31 -3.55
N SER A 47 9.67 3.01 -2.41
CA SER A 47 8.60 2.89 -1.43
C SER A 47 7.26 3.30 -2.03
N ALA A 48 7.19 4.46 -2.70
CA ALA A 48 5.97 4.91 -3.38
C ALA A 48 5.50 3.91 -4.44
N ALA A 49 6.42 3.39 -5.27
CA ALA A 49 6.12 2.38 -6.27
C ALA A 49 5.63 1.07 -5.65
N SER A 50 6.20 0.63 -4.53
CA SER A 50 5.77 -0.59 -3.82
C SER A 50 4.35 -0.47 -3.25
N HIS A 51 3.94 0.73 -2.84
CA HIS A 51 2.58 1.01 -2.38
C HIS A 51 1.58 1.24 -3.53
N TRP A 52 2.09 1.58 -4.72
CA TRP A 52 1.28 1.76 -5.93
C TRP A 52 1.18 0.51 -6.81
N ALA A 53 2.05 -0.48 -6.63
CA ALA A 53 1.89 -1.80 -7.21
C ALA A 53 0.51 -2.33 -6.77
N GLY A 54 -0.45 -2.25 -7.70
CA GLY A 54 -1.86 -2.53 -7.43
C GLY A 54 -2.04 -3.91 -6.82
N ARG A 55 -3.15 -4.07 -6.09
CA ARG A 55 -3.54 -5.35 -5.51
C ARG A 55 -3.49 -6.42 -6.61
N PRO A 56 -2.78 -7.54 -6.40
CA PRO A 56 -2.78 -8.61 -7.38
C PRO A 56 -4.22 -9.06 -7.64
N SER A 57 -4.61 -9.14 -8.90
CA SER A 57 -5.93 -9.68 -9.27
C SER A 57 -5.94 -11.17 -8.97
N ILE A 58 -6.81 -11.59 -8.05
CA ILE A 58 -6.94 -12.99 -7.67
C ILE A 58 -8.15 -13.57 -8.41
N THR A 59 -7.93 -14.66 -9.14
CA THR A 59 -9.04 -15.42 -9.73
C THR A 59 -9.76 -16.18 -8.62
N LEU A 60 -10.98 -15.76 -8.30
CA LEU A 60 -11.84 -16.43 -7.32
C LEU A 60 -12.56 -17.64 -7.93
N ARG A 61 -12.71 -18.69 -7.12
CA ARG A 61 -13.58 -19.82 -7.44
C ARG A 61 -15.04 -19.34 -7.44
N ARG A 62 -15.84 -19.84 -8.39
CA ARG A 62 -17.18 -19.31 -8.71
C ARG A 62 -18.17 -19.37 -7.53
N ASP A 63 -18.06 -20.39 -6.71
CA ASP A 63 -18.82 -20.56 -5.47
C ASP A 63 -18.48 -19.49 -4.44
N LEU A 64 -17.20 -19.18 -4.27
CA LEU A 64 -16.71 -18.17 -3.33
C LEU A 64 -17.07 -16.76 -3.81
N ALA A 65 -16.98 -16.50 -5.11
CA ALA A 65 -17.46 -15.26 -5.71
C ALA A 65 -18.97 -15.05 -5.49
N ARG A 66 -19.77 -16.13 -5.61
CA ARG A 66 -21.21 -16.09 -5.32
C ARG A 66 -21.49 -15.82 -3.85
N TRP A 67 -20.80 -16.52 -2.95
CA TRP A 67 -20.93 -16.31 -1.51
C TRP A 67 -20.59 -14.87 -1.13
N LEU A 68 -19.50 -14.32 -1.69
CA LEU A 68 -19.06 -12.95 -1.44
C LEU A 68 -20.10 -11.92 -1.92
N ALA A 69 -20.71 -12.14 -3.08
CA ALA A 69 -21.76 -11.27 -3.60
C ALA A 69 -23.02 -11.27 -2.72
N ILE A 70 -23.44 -12.43 -2.23
CA ILE A 70 -24.58 -12.56 -1.31
C ILE A 70 -24.26 -11.84 0.01
N ARG A 71 -23.06 -12.07 0.57
CA ARG A 71 -22.62 -11.43 1.83
C ARG A 71 -22.54 -9.91 1.71
N ALA A 72 -22.07 -9.41 0.56
CA ALA A 72 -22.01 -7.98 0.28
C ALA A 72 -23.40 -7.36 0.20
N ALA A 73 -24.35 -8.03 -0.46
CA ALA A 73 -25.74 -7.57 -0.55
C ALA A 73 -26.44 -7.53 0.82
N ASP A 74 -26.19 -8.54 1.67
CA ASP A 74 -26.80 -8.67 2.99
C ASP A 74 -26.23 -7.65 4.01
N SER A 75 -24.92 -7.41 3.96
CA SER A 75 -24.24 -6.49 4.89
C SER A 75 -24.21 -5.03 4.43
N GLY A 76 -24.52 -4.75 3.16
CA GLY A 76 -24.34 -3.43 2.54
C GLY A 76 -22.87 -3.01 2.37
N GLU A 77 -21.92 -3.91 2.62
CA GLU A 77 -20.50 -3.66 2.51
C GLU A 77 -19.95 -4.09 1.14
N ALA A 78 -18.94 -3.36 0.63
CA ALA A 78 -18.26 -3.73 -0.60
C ALA A 78 -17.59 -5.11 -0.48
N ALA A 79 -17.79 -5.94 -1.51
CA ALA A 79 -17.21 -7.29 -1.60
C ALA A 79 -15.69 -7.32 -1.35
N ASP A 80 -14.96 -6.31 -1.84
CA ASP A 80 -13.51 -6.19 -1.63
C ASP A 80 -13.13 -6.04 -0.16
N ARG A 81 -13.90 -5.29 0.64
CA ARG A 81 -13.61 -5.16 2.08
C ARG A 81 -13.87 -6.44 2.85
N ILE A 82 -14.90 -7.18 2.45
CA ILE A 82 -15.23 -8.47 3.05
C ILE A 82 -14.11 -9.47 2.75
N ALA A 83 -13.65 -9.52 1.49
CA ALA A 83 -12.53 -10.35 1.07
C ALA A 83 -11.23 -9.98 1.80
N ASP A 84 -10.92 -8.70 1.91
CA ASP A 84 -9.75 -8.22 2.65
C ASP A 84 -9.75 -8.65 4.11
N ARG A 85 -10.90 -8.49 4.77
CA ARG A 85 -11.04 -8.87 6.17
C ARG A 85 -10.88 -10.37 6.35
N ALA A 86 -11.46 -11.17 5.45
CA ALA A 86 -11.32 -12.62 5.50
C ALA A 86 -9.85 -13.05 5.32
N VAL A 87 -9.15 -12.46 4.35
CA VAL A 87 -7.72 -12.73 4.12
C VAL A 87 -6.86 -12.25 5.30
N ALA A 88 -7.17 -11.08 5.86
CA ALA A 88 -6.45 -10.54 7.02
C ALA A 88 -6.66 -11.40 8.27
N ALA A 89 -7.89 -11.86 8.52
CA ALA A 89 -8.21 -12.77 9.62
C ALA A 89 -7.47 -14.11 9.46
N TYR A 90 -7.47 -14.69 8.25
CA TYR A 90 -6.70 -15.90 7.95
C TYR A 90 -5.20 -15.70 8.19
N ARG A 91 -4.61 -14.61 7.68
CA ARG A 91 -3.18 -14.31 7.89
C ARG A 91 -2.82 -14.07 9.35
N ALA A 92 -3.75 -13.53 10.14
CA ALA A 92 -3.58 -13.30 11.56
C ALA A 92 -3.85 -14.57 12.41
N GLY A 93 -4.23 -15.69 11.78
CA GLY A 93 -4.60 -16.92 12.51
C GLY A 93 -5.88 -16.77 13.34
N LEU A 94 -6.75 -15.82 12.97
CA LEU A 94 -8.01 -15.52 13.66
C LEU A 94 -9.21 -16.22 13.03
N THR A 95 -8.98 -17.30 12.27
CA THR A 95 -10.05 -18.16 11.79
C THR A 95 -10.52 -19.02 12.95
N ASP A 96 -11.75 -18.81 13.39
CA ASP A 96 -12.39 -19.63 14.42
C ASP A 96 -12.60 -21.04 13.84
N ASP A 97 -11.75 -21.99 14.22
CA ASP A 97 -11.87 -23.42 13.88
C ASP A 97 -12.99 -24.12 14.68
N ARG A 98 -14.03 -23.38 15.09
CA ARG A 98 -15.18 -23.96 15.76
C ARG A 98 -16.01 -24.76 14.76
N GLU A 99 -15.66 -26.04 14.64
CA GLU A 99 -16.55 -27.11 14.21
C GLU A 99 -17.89 -26.97 14.94
N PRO A 100 -19.02 -26.76 14.22
CA PRO A 100 -20.33 -26.89 14.83
C PRO A 100 -20.58 -28.38 15.12
N LEU A 101 -20.61 -28.72 16.42
CA LEU A 101 -21.15 -29.97 16.96
C LEU A 101 -22.63 -30.13 16.62
#